data_AF-A0A1J3IX04-F1
#
_entry.id   AF-A0A1J3IX04-F1
#
_cell.length_a   1.000
_cell.length_b   1.000
_cell.length_c   1.000
_cell.angle_alpha   90.00
_cell.angle_beta   90.00
_cell.angle_gamma   90.00
#
_symmetry.space_group_name_H-M   'P 1'
#
loop_
_entity.id
_entity.type
_entity.pdbx_description
1 polymer ?
#
loop_
_entity_poly.entity_id
_entity_poly.type
_entity_poly.pdbx_seq_one_letter_code
_entity_poly.pdbx_strand_id
1 'polypeptide(L)'
;MALMNGSMNLSSVKSSLYNHRQSSFSSAVPRHTSLRISAVQIDPKPPAPSAVTTPTAVTKPAGVNVGKSKWAPESWKTKTALQQPEYPDLAELEAVLDTIEAFPPIVFAGEARLLEERLAQAAMGEAFLLQGGDCAESFKEFNANNIRDTFRILLQMGAVLMFGGQVPVVKVGRMAGQFA
;
A
#
# COMPACT_ATOMS: atom_id res chain seq x y z
N MET A 1 -50.04 -60.83 -3.21
CA MET A 1 -49.63 -61.13 -4.60
C MET A 1 -48.14 -60.82 -4.72
N ALA A 2 -47.39 -61.82 -5.17
CA ALA A 2 -45.97 -61.94 -5.50
C ALA A 2 -44.96 -60.77 -5.31
N LEU A 3 -43.87 -61.14 -4.61
CA LEU A 3 -42.44 -60.83 -4.76
C LEU A 3 -41.97 -60.27 -6.12
N MET A 4 -40.88 -59.47 -6.15
CA MET A 4 -39.59 -59.83 -6.79
C MET A 4 -38.52 -58.71 -6.76
N ASN A 5 -37.29 -59.16 -6.47
CA ASN A 5 -36.00 -58.46 -6.59
C ASN A 5 -35.65 -58.12 -8.05
N GLY A 6 -34.74 -57.16 -8.27
CA GLY A 6 -34.13 -56.93 -9.59
C GLY A 6 -32.93 -55.99 -9.60
N SER A 7 -31.75 -56.54 -9.31
CA SER A 7 -30.42 -55.97 -9.61
C SER A 7 -30.14 -55.97 -11.13
N MET A 8 -29.03 -55.32 -11.53
CA MET A 8 -28.30 -55.39 -12.82
C MET A 8 -28.62 -54.31 -13.88
N ASN A 9 -27.69 -53.85 -14.73
CA ASN A 9 -26.23 -53.85 -14.76
C ASN A 9 -25.82 -52.91 -15.92
N LEU A 10 -24.66 -52.30 -15.79
CA LEU A 10 -24.07 -51.28 -16.64
C LEU A 10 -23.34 -51.94 -17.82
N SER A 11 -24.05 -52.34 -18.88
CA SER A 11 -23.44 -52.67 -20.18
C SER A 11 -24.50 -52.98 -21.23
N SER A 12 -24.89 -51.98 -22.06
CA SER A 12 -25.32 -52.16 -23.46
C SER A 12 -26.14 -50.96 -23.96
N VAL A 13 -25.45 -49.86 -24.30
CA VAL A 13 -25.94 -48.95 -25.36
C VAL A 13 -24.72 -48.48 -26.17
N LYS A 14 -24.04 -49.45 -26.80
CA LYS A 14 -23.22 -49.18 -28.00
C LYS A 14 -24.04 -49.66 -29.20
N SER A 15 -23.94 -48.91 -30.30
CA SER A 15 -24.45 -49.19 -31.66
C SER A 15 -25.87 -48.73 -32.00
N SER A 16 -26.04 -47.43 -32.25
CA SER A 16 -26.86 -46.85 -33.33
C SER A 16 -26.63 -45.33 -33.23
N LEU A 17 -25.92 -44.65 -34.13
CA LEU A 17 -26.29 -44.41 -35.51
C LEU A 17 -25.02 -44.07 -36.30
N TYR A 18 -24.79 -44.86 -37.35
CA TYR A 18 -23.83 -44.59 -38.41
C TYR A 18 -24.41 -43.54 -39.38
N ASN A 19 -23.51 -42.78 -40.00
CA ASN A 19 -23.67 -42.00 -41.24
C ASN A 19 -24.28 -40.59 -41.17
N HIS A 20 -23.41 -39.61 -40.89
CA HIS A 20 -23.35 -38.42 -41.75
C HIS A 20 -21.92 -37.88 -41.94
N ARG A 21 -21.43 -38.08 -43.17
CA ARG A 21 -20.62 -37.18 -44.01
C ARG A 21 -19.32 -36.56 -43.45
N GLN A 22 -18.22 -36.91 -44.11
CA GLN A 22 -16.89 -36.29 -44.01
C GLN A 22 -16.87 -34.88 -44.63
N SER A 23 -16.12 -33.97 -44.00
CA SER A 23 -15.20 -33.07 -44.73
C SER A 23 -14.00 -32.74 -43.83
N SER A 24 -12.82 -32.84 -44.44
CA SER A 24 -11.50 -32.63 -43.87
C SER A 24 -11.26 -31.17 -43.50
N PHE A 25 -10.87 -30.91 -42.25
CA PHE A 25 -10.14 -29.69 -41.91
C PHE A 25 -8.98 -30.03 -40.95
N SER A 26 -7.78 -29.84 -41.47
CA SER A 26 -6.52 -29.78 -40.74
C SER A 26 -6.63 -28.67 -39.68
N SER A 27 -6.55 -29.01 -38.39
CA SER A 27 -6.47 -28.03 -37.32
C SER A 27 -5.03 -27.92 -36.84
N ALA A 28 -4.44 -26.78 -37.17
CA ALA A 28 -3.12 -26.37 -36.71
C ALA A 28 -3.11 -26.18 -35.19
N VAL A 29 -2.03 -26.63 -34.56
CA VAL A 29 -1.70 -26.43 -33.15
C VAL A 29 -1.66 -24.93 -32.83
N PRO A 30 -2.36 -24.44 -31.78
CA PRO A 30 -2.23 -23.05 -31.35
C PRO A 30 -0.86 -22.84 -30.71
N ARG A 31 -0.02 -22.01 -31.35
CA ARG A 31 1.25 -21.54 -30.79
C ARG A 31 0.98 -20.60 -29.61
N HIS A 32 1.62 -20.88 -28.49
CA HIS A 32 1.77 -19.94 -27.39
C HIS A 32 2.28 -18.58 -27.91
N THR A 33 1.46 -17.54 -27.81
CA THR A 33 1.92 -16.16 -27.93
C THR A 33 2.71 -15.81 -26.68
N SER A 34 4.02 -15.98 -26.76
CA SER A 34 4.97 -15.35 -25.84
C SER A 34 4.85 -13.84 -26.02
N LEU A 35 4.08 -13.16 -25.17
CA LEU A 35 4.18 -11.71 -25.02
C LEU A 35 5.56 -11.39 -24.43
N ARG A 36 6.53 -11.09 -25.31
CA ARG A 36 7.79 -10.48 -24.89
C ARG A 36 7.48 -9.05 -24.47
N ILE A 37 7.68 -8.74 -23.19
CA ILE A 37 7.86 -7.37 -22.74
C ILE A 37 9.20 -6.91 -23.34
N SER A 38 9.16 -6.04 -24.34
CA SER A 38 10.35 -5.38 -24.86
C SER A 38 10.85 -4.40 -23.80
N ALA A 39 12.11 -4.55 -23.39
CA ALA A 39 12.80 -3.56 -22.58
C ALA A 39 12.84 -2.22 -23.34
N VAL A 40 12.50 -1.12 -22.66
CA VAL A 40 12.74 0.22 -23.17
C VAL A 40 14.25 0.43 -23.23
N GLN A 41 14.79 0.51 -24.44
CA GLN A 41 16.16 0.92 -24.67
C GLN A 41 16.32 2.38 -24.21
N ILE A 42 17.27 2.60 -23.31
CA ILE A 42 17.68 3.93 -22.86
C ILE A 42 18.65 4.45 -23.93
N ASP A 43 18.29 5.51 -24.64
CA ASP A 43 19.17 6.15 -25.61
C ASP A 43 20.45 6.67 -24.91
N PRO A 44 21.63 6.59 -25.56
CA PRO A 44 22.85 7.16 -25.00
C PRO A 44 22.75 8.69 -24.94
N LYS A 45 22.98 9.23 -23.74
CA LYS A 45 23.12 10.65 -23.42
C LYS A 45 24.11 11.35 -24.39
N PRO A 46 23.72 12.44 -25.07
CA PRO A 46 24.63 13.17 -25.95
C PRO A 46 25.75 13.88 -25.17
N PRO A 47 26.94 14.09 -25.78
CA PRO A 47 28.10 14.66 -25.10
C PRO A 47 27.92 16.15 -24.80
N ALA A 48 28.37 16.56 -23.60
CA ALA A 48 28.36 17.95 -23.16
C ALA A 48 29.38 18.80 -23.92
N PRO A 49 29.08 20.07 -24.26
CA PRO A 49 30.08 21.01 -24.75
C PRO A 49 30.88 21.61 -23.57
N SER A 50 32.21 21.60 -23.71
CA SER A 50 33.17 22.17 -22.77
C SER A 50 33.26 23.70 -22.84
N ALA A 51 33.42 24.28 -21.65
CA ALA A 51 34.18 25.49 -21.30
C ALA A 51 33.63 26.88 -21.68
N VAL A 52 33.15 27.61 -20.65
CA VAL A 52 33.44 29.04 -20.45
C VAL A 52 33.80 29.28 -18.98
N THR A 53 34.91 29.98 -18.78
CA THR A 53 35.62 30.23 -17.52
C THR A 53 35.12 31.51 -16.83
N THR A 54 34.80 31.46 -15.53
CA THR A 54 34.95 32.60 -14.60
C THR A 54 34.96 32.08 -13.15
N PRO A 55 35.99 32.31 -12.31
CA PRO A 55 35.97 31.92 -10.91
C PRO A 55 35.39 33.06 -10.05
N THR A 56 34.09 33.03 -9.79
CA THR A 56 33.52 33.78 -8.67
C THR A 56 33.62 32.89 -7.43
N ALA A 57 34.40 33.32 -6.45
CA ALA A 57 34.64 32.59 -5.21
C ALA A 57 33.33 32.24 -4.52
N VAL A 58 33.01 30.94 -4.46
CA VAL A 58 31.87 30.43 -3.69
C VAL A 58 32.28 30.46 -2.22
N THR A 59 31.82 31.48 -1.51
CA THR A 59 31.90 31.53 -0.06
C THR A 59 31.22 30.29 0.52
N LYS A 60 32.00 29.52 1.29
CA LYS A 60 31.59 28.41 2.16
C LYS A 60 30.18 28.67 2.72
N PRO A 61 29.19 27.77 2.57
CA PRO A 61 27.91 27.97 3.22
C PRO A 61 28.17 28.08 4.72
N ALA A 62 27.83 29.24 5.28
CA ALA A 62 27.91 29.51 6.70
C ALA A 62 27.19 28.37 7.41
N GLY A 63 27.90 27.68 8.30
CA GLY A 63 27.31 26.62 9.10
C GLY A 63 26.08 27.18 9.79
N VAL A 64 24.91 26.63 9.48
CA VAL A 64 23.70 26.88 10.25
C VAL A 64 24.02 26.40 11.66
N ASN A 65 24.27 27.34 12.56
CA ASN A 65 24.28 27.07 13.98
C ASN A 65 22.84 26.69 14.34
N VAL A 66 22.52 25.41 14.20
CA VAL A 66 21.34 24.83 14.83
C VAL A 66 21.62 24.91 16.32
N GLY A 67 21.26 26.04 16.92
CA GLY A 67 21.27 26.20 18.36
C GLY A 67 20.56 24.98 18.93
N LYS A 68 21.26 24.21 19.78
CA LYS A 68 20.71 23.03 20.45
C LYS A 68 19.64 23.49 21.45
N SER A 69 18.50 23.95 20.96
CA SER A 69 17.32 24.09 21.81
C SER A 69 16.98 22.70 22.31
N LYS A 70 16.95 22.52 23.63
CA LYS A 70 16.53 21.26 24.23
C LYS A 70 15.11 20.95 23.76
N TRP A 71 14.92 19.78 23.16
CA TRP A 71 13.60 19.36 22.69
C TRP A 71 12.63 19.22 23.87
N ALA A 72 11.41 19.70 23.67
CA ALA A 72 10.26 19.53 24.56
C ALA A 72 8.98 19.50 23.71
N PRO A 73 7.88 18.88 24.17
CA PRO A 73 6.61 18.82 23.42
C PRO A 73 6.12 20.19 22.95
N GLU A 74 6.32 21.25 23.75
CA GLU A 74 5.89 22.62 23.43
C GLU A 74 6.83 23.39 22.50
N SER A 75 8.03 22.85 22.21
CA SER A 75 9.07 23.60 21.51
C SER A 75 8.68 23.98 20.07
N TRP A 76 7.74 23.26 19.45
CA TRP A 76 7.25 23.55 18.09
C TRP A 76 6.45 24.84 18.01
N LYS A 77 5.78 25.28 19.09
CA LYS A 77 4.93 26.49 19.12
C LYS A 77 5.70 27.77 18.81
N THR A 78 7.02 27.76 19.02
CA THR A 78 7.93 28.88 18.72
C THR A 78 8.35 28.94 17.24
N LYS A 79 8.01 27.92 16.45
CA LYS A 79 8.35 27.81 15.04
C LYS A 79 7.18 28.24 14.18
N THR A 80 7.46 28.69 12.97
CA THR A 80 6.41 28.99 11.98
C THR A 80 5.71 27.70 11.57
N ALA A 81 4.42 27.57 11.89
CA ALA A 81 3.56 26.46 11.49
C ALA A 81 2.58 26.93 10.41
N LEU A 82 2.50 26.20 9.30
CA LEU A 82 1.56 26.48 8.20
C LEU A 82 0.30 25.61 8.33
N GLN A 83 -0.76 25.99 7.62
CA GLN A 83 -2.03 25.23 7.55
C GLN A 83 -2.70 25.00 8.91
N GLN A 84 -2.46 25.89 9.88
CA GLN A 84 -3.15 25.85 11.16
C GLN A 84 -4.51 26.55 11.03
N PRO A 85 -5.59 25.97 11.56
CA PRO A 85 -6.86 26.66 11.65
C PRO A 85 -6.77 27.85 12.61
N GLU A 86 -7.51 28.91 12.31
CA GLU A 86 -7.71 30.04 13.22
C GLU A 86 -8.91 29.73 14.12
N TYR A 87 -8.66 29.53 15.42
CA TYR A 87 -9.71 29.31 16.41
C TYR A 87 -10.18 30.66 16.98
N PRO A 88 -11.49 30.97 16.94
CA PRO A 88 -12.01 32.24 17.42
C PRO A 88 -12.04 32.36 18.95
N ASP A 89 -12.19 31.23 19.66
CA ASP A 89 -12.19 31.15 21.13
C ASP A 89 -11.03 30.30 21.62
N LEU A 90 -10.05 30.95 22.24
CA LEU A 90 -8.88 30.28 22.80
C LEU A 90 -9.18 29.55 24.12
N ALA A 91 -10.17 30.01 24.89
CA ALA A 91 -10.56 29.35 26.13
C ALA A 91 -11.28 28.02 25.82
N GLU A 92 -12.11 27.99 24.77
CA GLU A 92 -12.71 26.74 24.29
C GLU A 92 -11.64 25.76 23.76
N LEU A 93 -10.65 26.27 23.01
CA LEU A 93 -9.52 25.46 22.55
C LEU A 93 -8.76 24.82 23.73
N GLU A 94 -8.40 25.60 24.74
CA GLU A 94 -7.71 25.09 25.95
C GLU A 94 -8.55 24.03 26.67
N ALA A 95 -9.86 24.27 26.85
CA ALA A 95 -10.75 23.28 27.48
C ALA A 95 -10.84 21.95 26.71
N VAL A 96 -10.83 22.00 25.37
CA VAL A 96 -10.82 20.79 24.52
C VAL A 96 -9.47 20.07 24.62
N LEU A 97 -8.35 20.81 24.63
CA LEU A 97 -7.02 20.23 24.79
C LEU A 97 -6.87 19.50 26.13
N ASP A 98 -7.31 20.11 27.23
CA ASP A 98 -7.33 19.50 28.57
C ASP A 98 -8.15 18.20 28.59
N THR A 99 -9.28 18.19 27.88
CA THR A 99 -10.13 17.00 27.76
C THR A 99 -9.42 15.88 27.00
N ILE A 100 -8.75 16.18 25.89
CA ILE A 100 -8.02 15.20 25.08
C ILE A 100 -6.81 14.65 25.84
N GLU A 101 -6.09 15.49 26.58
CA GLU A 101 -4.94 15.06 27.39
C GLU A 101 -5.32 14.03 28.46
N ALA A 102 -6.55 14.10 29.00
CA ALA A 102 -7.05 13.14 29.98
C ALA A 102 -7.44 11.77 29.40
N PHE A 103 -7.58 11.64 28.08
CA PHE A 103 -7.97 10.38 27.44
C PHE A 103 -6.80 9.39 27.33
N PRO A 104 -7.10 8.07 27.35
CA PRO A 104 -6.06 7.07 27.15
C PRO A 104 -5.42 7.21 25.76
N PRO A 105 -4.11 6.91 25.64
CA PRO A 105 -3.44 6.95 24.35
C PRO A 105 -3.98 5.89 23.39
N ILE A 106 -4.00 6.21 22.10
CA ILE A 106 -4.47 5.30 21.03
C ILE A 106 -3.47 4.17 20.77
N VAL A 107 -2.17 4.42 21.00
CA VAL A 107 -1.09 3.46 20.80
C VAL A 107 -0.13 3.45 21.98
N PHE A 108 0.44 2.30 22.28
CA PHE A 108 1.48 2.17 23.30
C PHE A 108 2.86 2.44 22.71
N ALA A 109 3.76 2.96 23.55
CA ALA A 109 5.13 3.27 23.12
C ALA A 109 5.92 2.02 22.66
N GLY A 110 5.56 0.82 23.12
CA GLY A 110 6.16 -0.43 22.63
C GLY A 110 5.76 -0.76 21.20
N GLU A 111 4.54 -0.45 20.81
CA GLU A 111 4.04 -0.68 19.44
C GLU A 111 4.71 0.26 18.43
N ALA A 112 4.94 1.52 18.82
CA ALA A 112 5.66 2.49 18.00
C ALA A 112 7.13 2.06 17.76
N ARG A 113 7.82 1.56 18.79
CA ARG A 113 9.19 1.03 18.66
C ARG A 113 9.24 -0.22 17.78
N LEU A 114 8.26 -1.12 17.95
CA LEU A 114 8.15 -2.29 17.08
C LEU A 114 7.89 -1.91 15.61
N LEU A 115 7.11 -0.85 15.36
CA LEU A 115 6.93 -0.32 14.00
C LEU A 115 8.23 0.28 13.46
N GLU A 116 8.96 1.05 14.27
CA GLU A 116 10.27 1.62 13.91
C GLU A 116 11.25 0.54 13.46
N GLU A 117 11.38 -0.56 14.22
CA GLU A 117 12.23 -1.71 13.86
C GLU A 117 11.84 -2.32 12.50
N ARG A 118 10.54 -2.47 12.25
CA ARG A 118 10.03 -3.01 10.97
C ARG A 118 10.26 -2.05 9.80
N LEU A 119 10.15 -0.74 10.04
CA LEU A 119 10.46 0.28 9.03
C LEU A 119 11.97 0.32 8.73
N ALA A 120 12.81 0.08 9.73
CA ALA A 120 14.26 -0.06 9.52
C ALA A 120 14.58 -1.23 8.59
N GLN A 121 13.93 -2.39 8.77
CA GLN A 121 14.06 -3.52 7.84
C GLN A 121 13.64 -3.15 6.41
N ALA A 122 12.54 -2.41 6.26
CA ALA A 122 12.10 -1.94 4.95
C ALA A 122 13.11 -0.96 4.30
N ALA A 123 13.72 -0.07 5.09
CA ALA A 123 14.76 0.84 4.62
C ALA A 123 16.03 0.11 4.16
N MET A 124 16.32 -1.05 4.75
CA MET A 124 17.42 -1.94 4.36
C MET A 124 17.07 -2.86 3.17
N GLY A 125 15.83 -2.81 2.67
CA GLY A 125 15.36 -3.68 1.59
C GLY A 125 15.00 -5.10 2.02
N GLU A 126 14.93 -5.36 3.33
CA GLU A 126 14.58 -6.67 3.91
C GLU A 126 13.06 -6.85 4.09
N ALA A 127 12.28 -5.79 3.90
CA ALA A 127 10.83 -5.79 3.93
C ALA A 127 10.26 -4.74 2.96
N PHE A 128 8.96 -4.81 2.68
CA PHE A 128 8.24 -3.83 1.87
C PHE A 128 7.19 -3.10 2.72
N LEU A 129 7.10 -1.77 2.59
CA LEU A 129 6.06 -0.97 3.26
C LEU A 129 4.83 -0.84 2.36
N LEU A 130 3.69 -1.33 2.84
CA LEU A 130 2.38 -1.07 2.26
C LEU A 130 1.62 -0.12 3.18
N GLN A 131 1.40 1.11 2.71
CA GLN A 131 0.54 2.08 3.38
C GLN A 131 -0.69 2.40 2.53
N GLY A 132 -1.88 2.38 3.12
CA GLY A 132 -3.12 2.64 2.40
C GLY A 132 -4.30 2.96 3.31
N GLY A 133 -5.32 3.61 2.74
CA GLY A 133 -6.54 4.03 3.43
C GLY A 133 -7.10 5.30 2.82
N ASP A 134 -8.03 5.93 3.53
CA ASP A 134 -8.77 7.08 3.03
C ASP A 134 -7.88 8.33 2.88
N CYS A 135 -8.25 9.21 1.95
CA CYS A 135 -7.55 10.49 1.77
C CYS A 135 -7.77 11.41 2.97
N ALA A 136 -9.03 11.51 3.38
CA ALA A 136 -9.51 12.18 4.57
C ALA A 136 -10.65 11.34 5.15
N GLU A 137 -10.57 11.02 6.44
CA GLU A 137 -11.65 10.37 7.16
C GLU A 137 -12.77 11.39 7.41
N SER A 138 -14.03 10.95 7.33
CA SER A 138 -15.22 11.78 7.56
C SER A 138 -16.05 11.20 8.69
N PHE A 139 -16.51 12.03 9.62
CA PHE A 139 -17.36 11.60 10.73
C PHE A 139 -18.67 10.95 10.27
N LYS A 140 -19.22 11.37 9.13
CA LYS A 140 -20.46 10.81 8.57
C LYS A 140 -20.25 9.40 8.02
N GLU A 141 -19.06 9.12 7.51
CA GLU A 141 -18.73 7.86 6.83
C GLU A 141 -17.92 6.92 7.73
N PHE A 142 -17.63 7.34 8.95
CA PHE A 142 -16.94 6.54 9.96
C PHE A 142 -17.86 5.45 10.53
N ASN A 143 -17.82 4.28 9.89
CA ASN A 143 -18.60 3.12 10.31
C ASN A 143 -17.81 1.81 10.14
N ALA A 144 -18.23 0.78 10.87
CA ALA A 144 -17.54 -0.50 10.93
C ALA A 144 -17.42 -1.22 9.58
N ASN A 145 -18.35 -1.01 8.63
CA ASN A 145 -18.25 -1.63 7.32
C ASN A 145 -17.11 -1.02 6.51
N ASN A 146 -16.99 0.32 6.49
CA ASN A 146 -15.91 0.99 5.77
C ASN A 146 -14.53 0.56 6.31
N ILE A 147 -14.38 0.58 7.64
CA ILE A 147 -13.13 0.17 8.30
C ILE A 147 -12.78 -1.28 7.94
N ARG A 148 -13.75 -2.19 8.04
CA ARG A 148 -13.56 -3.60 7.72
C ARG A 148 -13.15 -3.79 6.26
N ASP A 149 -13.81 -3.10 5.34
CA ASP A 149 -13.61 -3.31 3.91
C ASP A 149 -12.26 -2.71 3.47
N THR A 150 -11.86 -1.55 3.99
CA THR A 150 -10.51 -0.98 3.82
C THR A 150 -9.43 -1.90 4.41
N PHE A 151 -9.66 -2.45 5.61
CA PHE A 151 -8.73 -3.39 6.23
C PHE A 151 -8.58 -4.68 5.41
N ARG A 152 -9.67 -5.22 4.87
CA ARG A 152 -9.65 -6.40 3.98
C ARG A 152 -8.81 -6.15 2.73
N ILE A 153 -8.98 -5.00 2.09
CA ILE A 153 -8.19 -4.62 0.91
C ILE A 153 -6.70 -4.54 1.27
N LEU A 154 -6.37 -3.88 2.39
CA LEU A 154 -4.98 -3.76 2.85
C LEU A 154 -4.34 -5.12 3.11
N LEU A 155 -5.08 -6.06 3.71
CA LEU A 155 -4.61 -7.44 3.92
C LEU A 155 -4.42 -8.21 2.61
N GLN A 156 -5.37 -8.09 1.67
CA GLN A 156 -5.31 -8.76 0.36
C GLN A 156 -4.11 -8.27 -0.46
N MET A 157 -3.93 -6.96 -0.56
CA MET A 157 -2.78 -6.35 -1.23
C MET A 157 -1.47 -6.79 -0.57
N GLY A 158 -1.43 -6.81 0.77
CA GLY A 158 -0.26 -7.26 1.52
C GLY A 158 0.12 -8.71 1.20
N ALA A 159 -0.86 -9.61 1.08
CA ALA A 159 -0.61 -11.01 0.71
C ALA A 159 -0.07 -11.14 -0.73
N VAL A 160 -0.63 -10.40 -1.68
CA VAL A 160 -0.17 -10.38 -3.09
C VAL A 160 1.26 -9.83 -3.20
N LEU A 161 1.56 -8.72 -2.52
CA LEU A 161 2.89 -8.10 -2.53
C LEU A 161 3.93 -8.99 -1.85
N MET A 162 3.58 -9.64 -0.74
CA MET A 162 4.47 -10.58 -0.05
C MET A 162 4.83 -11.76 -0.96
N PHE A 163 3.86 -12.33 -1.67
CA PHE A 163 4.10 -13.42 -2.62
C PHE A 163 4.94 -12.96 -3.83
N GLY A 164 4.66 -11.79 -4.40
CA GLY A 164 5.40 -11.29 -5.56
C GLY A 164 6.81 -10.83 -5.23
N GLY A 165 7.01 -10.19 -4.08
CA GLY A 165 8.29 -9.62 -3.65
C GLY A 165 9.19 -10.57 -2.88
N GLN A 166 8.66 -11.70 -2.40
CA GLN A 166 9.39 -12.69 -1.58
C GLN A 166 10.07 -12.09 -0.33
N VAL A 167 9.50 -11.00 0.18
CA VAL A 167 9.92 -10.31 1.40
C VAL A 167 8.71 -10.01 2.28
N PRO A 168 8.88 -9.89 3.60
CA PRO A 168 7.82 -9.46 4.50
C PRO A 168 7.18 -8.11 4.08
N VAL A 169 5.88 -7.95 4.33
CA VAL A 169 5.16 -6.68 4.10
C VAL A 169 4.69 -6.06 5.41
N VAL A 170 5.22 -4.88 5.72
CA VAL A 170 4.79 -4.01 6.82
C VAL A 170 3.54 -3.26 6.36
N LYS A 171 2.42 -3.44 7.08
CA LYS A 171 1.11 -2.89 6.70
C LYS A 171 0.77 -1.72 7.62
N VAL A 172 0.54 -0.54 7.05
CA VAL A 172 0.18 0.68 7.77
C VAL A 172 -1.12 1.25 7.22
N GLY A 173 -2.12 1.40 8.07
CA GLY A 173 -3.40 1.99 7.70
C GLY A 173 -3.38 3.52 7.79
N ARG A 174 -3.95 4.21 6.81
CA ARG A 174 -4.44 5.60 6.99
C ARG A 174 -5.85 5.50 7.57
N MET A 175 -5.94 5.47 8.90
CA MET A 175 -7.16 5.24 9.66
C MET A 175 -6.98 5.74 11.10
N ALA A 176 -8.10 6.00 11.78
CA ALA A 176 -8.14 6.40 13.19
C ALA A 176 -7.38 7.72 13.50
N GLY A 177 -7.39 8.66 12.56
CA GLY A 177 -6.77 9.98 12.80
C GLY A 177 -6.56 10.86 11.56
N GLN A 178 -6.90 10.40 10.36
CA GLN A 178 -6.69 11.13 9.11
C GLN A 178 -7.80 12.19 8.87
N PHE A 179 -8.02 13.07 9.85
CA PHE A 179 -9.07 14.10 9.81
C PHE A 179 -8.55 15.50 9.42
N ALA A 180 -7.23 15.69 9.33
CA ALA A 180 -6.57 16.95 9.02
C ALA A 180 -5.42 16.76 8.02
#